data_AF-A0A924P458-F1
#
_entry.id   AF-A0A924P458-F1
#
_cell.length_a   1.000
_cell.length_b   1.000
_cell.length_c   1.000
_cell.angle_alpha   90.00
_cell.angle_beta   90.00
_cell.angle_gamma   90.00
#
_symmetry.space_group_name_H-M   'P 1'
#
loop_
_entity.id
_entity.type
_entity.pdbx_description
1 polymer ?
#
loop_
_entity_poly.entity_id
_entity_poly.type
_entity_poly.pdbx_seq_one_letter_code
_entity_poly.pdbx_strand_id
1 'polypeptide(L)'
;MKLATGLYWSGMSFGIMLGFGMPASALGRLSAVYEVPGRDSLKSFARFETQQFSLQKDGRSLEISYLLPSELTGKKSEVVRFSGSAGAEESELYLLNGPNGTASCTESSAGMTCLLKMKNLEIDVAARNSLLRSTSSNLSDLSKKMEVAENFRAEPIGVVTYRSRY
;
A
#
# COMPACT_ATOMS: atom_id res chain seq x y z
N MET A 1 -23.06 64.28 -12.19
CA MET A 1 -22.60 64.50 -10.79
C MET A 1 -21.52 63.48 -10.47
N LYS A 2 -20.36 63.99 -10.04
CA LYS A 2 -19.18 63.38 -9.37
C LYS A 2 -18.48 62.14 -9.94
N LEU A 3 -17.33 62.42 -10.55
CA LEU A 3 -16.12 61.60 -10.71
C LEU A 3 -15.38 61.41 -9.35
N ALA A 4 -14.71 60.26 -9.19
CA ALA A 4 -13.50 60.03 -8.36
C ALA A 4 -13.00 58.60 -8.70
N THR A 5 -11.91 58.30 -9.42
CA THR A 5 -10.48 58.61 -9.25
C THR A 5 -9.93 58.51 -7.84
N GLY A 6 -9.22 57.41 -7.59
CA GLY A 6 -8.36 57.19 -6.42
C GLY A 6 -7.32 56.12 -6.71
N LEU A 7 -6.22 56.52 -7.35
CA LEU A 7 -4.96 55.78 -7.35
C LEU A 7 -4.39 55.82 -5.93
N TYR A 8 -3.93 54.69 -5.39
CA TYR A 8 -2.89 54.68 -4.38
C TYR A 8 -1.92 53.54 -4.66
N TRP A 9 -0.68 53.92 -4.97
CA TRP A 9 0.47 53.07 -5.27
C TRP A 9 1.54 53.44 -4.25
N SER A 10 1.88 52.51 -3.35
CA SER A 10 3.03 52.50 -2.42
C SER A 10 2.82 51.27 -1.54
N GLY A 11 3.69 50.28 -1.42
CA GLY A 11 5.08 50.12 -1.78
C GLY A 11 5.64 48.99 -0.90
N MET A 12 6.87 48.59 -1.20
CA MET A 12 7.81 47.90 -0.31
C MET A 12 7.78 46.37 -0.21
N SER A 13 8.96 45.85 -0.60
CA SER A 13 9.67 44.71 -0.01
C SER A 13 9.30 43.31 -0.49
N PHE A 14 9.79 42.99 -1.70
CA PHE A 14 10.15 41.61 -2.06
C PHE A 14 11.33 41.16 -1.19
N GLY A 15 11.04 40.57 -0.03
CA GLY A 15 11.98 39.74 0.70
C GLY A 15 12.24 38.48 -0.11
N ILE A 16 13.41 38.40 -0.76
CA ILE A 16 13.92 37.17 -1.36
C ILE A 16 14.23 36.24 -0.19
N MET A 17 13.24 35.44 0.23
CA MET A 17 13.49 34.23 0.99
C MET A 17 14.33 33.34 0.09
N LEU A 18 15.64 33.31 0.35
CA LEU A 18 16.54 32.25 -0.11
C LEU A 18 16.00 30.95 0.49
N GLY A 19 15.03 30.36 -0.21
CA GLY A 19 14.51 29.04 0.07
C GLY A 19 15.68 28.08 -0.09
N PHE A 20 16.28 27.70 1.04
CA PHE A 20 17.11 26.52 1.13
C PHE A 20 16.27 25.37 0.57
N GLY A 21 16.55 25.01 -0.67
CA GLY A 21 15.99 23.84 -1.31
C GLY A 21 16.40 22.65 -0.47
N MET A 22 15.50 22.18 0.38
CA MET A 22 15.71 20.93 1.09
C MET A 22 15.96 19.87 0.00
N PRO A 23 17.08 19.14 0.06
CA PRO A 23 17.35 18.07 -0.89
C PRO A 23 16.16 17.11 -0.80
N ALA A 24 15.52 16.86 -1.92
CA ALA A 24 14.56 15.77 -2.04
C ALA A 24 15.35 14.48 -1.80
N SER A 25 15.42 14.06 -0.54
CA SER A 25 16.01 12.79 -0.16
C SER A 25 15.39 11.73 -1.04
N ALA A 26 16.21 11.08 -1.85
CA ALA A 26 15.82 9.93 -2.64
C ALA A 26 15.49 8.80 -1.66
N LEU A 27 14.26 8.82 -1.13
CA LEU A 27 13.70 7.72 -0.36
C LEU A 27 13.70 6.52 -1.29
N GLY A 28 14.62 5.58 -1.03
CA GLY A 28 14.68 4.32 -1.75
C GLY A 28 13.29 3.70 -1.73
N ARG A 29 12.72 3.40 -2.91
CA ARG A 29 11.43 2.74 -2.99
C ARG A 29 11.57 1.36 -2.34
N LEU A 30 10.95 1.19 -1.17
CA LEU A 30 10.81 -0.12 -0.56
C LEU A 30 9.89 -0.95 -1.46
N SER A 31 10.29 -2.20 -1.73
CA SER A 31 9.46 -3.17 -2.47
C SER A 31 8.97 -4.21 -1.48
N ALA A 32 7.68 -4.51 -1.54
CA ALA A 32 7.10 -5.62 -0.79
C ALA A 32 6.24 -6.47 -1.73
N VAL A 33 6.15 -7.77 -1.42
CA VAL A 33 5.34 -8.72 -2.18
C VAL A 33 4.10 -9.04 -1.36
N TYR A 34 2.94 -8.97 -2.00
CA TYR A 34 1.67 -9.42 -1.46
C TYR A 34 1.39 -10.84 -1.97
N GLU A 35 1.06 -11.76 -1.07
CA GLU A 35 0.70 -13.13 -1.39
C GLU A 35 -0.71 -13.45 -0.86
N VAL A 36 -1.54 -14.09 -1.69
CA VAL A 36 -2.83 -14.65 -1.26
C VAL A 36 -2.62 -16.11 -0.82
N PRO A 37 -2.85 -16.46 0.46
CA PRO A 37 -2.73 -17.84 0.90
C PRO A 37 -3.68 -18.77 0.15
N GLY A 38 -3.23 -19.99 -0.15
CA GLY A 38 -4.04 -20.96 -0.87
C GLY A 38 -3.34 -22.29 -1.11
N ARG A 39 -3.92 -23.10 -2.00
CA ARG A 39 -3.39 -24.42 -2.39
C ARG A 39 -2.04 -24.30 -3.09
N ASP A 40 -1.20 -25.33 -2.98
CA ASP A 40 0.14 -25.35 -3.57
C ASP A 40 0.15 -25.09 -5.08
N SER A 41 -0.85 -25.59 -5.80
CA SER A 41 -0.99 -25.37 -7.26
C SER A 41 -1.29 -23.92 -7.67
N LEU A 42 -1.62 -23.04 -6.71
CA LEU A 42 -1.88 -21.63 -6.96
C LEU A 42 -0.73 -20.71 -6.53
N LYS A 43 0.24 -21.21 -5.76
CA LYS A 43 1.29 -20.38 -5.13
C LYS A 43 2.04 -19.49 -6.11
N SER A 44 2.38 -20.00 -7.30
CA SER A 44 3.08 -19.22 -8.33
C SER A 44 2.24 -18.10 -8.95
N PHE A 45 0.92 -18.16 -8.82
CA PHE A 45 -0.04 -17.18 -9.35
C PHE A 45 -0.60 -16.24 -8.28
N ALA A 46 -0.31 -16.53 -7.01
CA ALA A 46 -0.86 -15.82 -5.86
C ALA A 46 0.03 -14.70 -5.34
N ARG A 47 1.12 -14.38 -6.05
CA ARG A 47 2.11 -13.37 -5.65
C ARG A 47 2.03 -12.13 -6.54
N PHE A 48 1.98 -10.97 -5.92
CA PHE A 48 1.79 -9.68 -6.57
C PHE A 48 2.77 -8.66 -5.97
N GLU A 49 3.40 -7.85 -6.82
CA GLU A 49 4.23 -6.73 -6.34
C GLU A 49 3.32 -5.63 -5.79
N THR A 50 3.61 -5.16 -4.58
CA THR A 50 2.91 -4.00 -4.02
C THR A 50 3.51 -2.71 -4.55
N GLN A 51 2.66 -1.71 -4.75
CA GLN A 51 3.11 -0.37 -5.11
C GLN A 51 3.00 0.57 -3.91
N GLN A 52 3.87 1.58 -3.88
CA GLN A 52 3.87 2.61 -2.84
C GLN A 52 3.96 2.04 -1.42
N PHE A 53 4.69 0.93 -1.24
CA PHE A 53 4.91 0.37 0.07
C PHE A 53 5.70 1.37 0.94
N SER A 54 5.12 1.72 2.08
CA SER A 54 5.71 2.57 3.10
C SER A 54 5.66 1.86 4.43
N LEU A 55 6.79 1.85 5.11
CA LEU A 55 6.95 1.32 6.47
C LEU A 55 7.55 2.44 7.31
N GLN A 56 6.84 2.84 8.37
CA GLN A 56 7.31 3.81 9.35
C GLN A 56 7.37 3.13 10.70
N LYS A 57 8.55 3.16 11.33
CA LYS A 57 8.79 2.58 12.65
C LYS A 57 9.30 3.68 13.57
N ASP A 58 8.62 3.86 14.70
CA ASP A 58 8.99 4.82 15.73
C ASP A 58 8.91 4.14 17.11
N GLY A 59 10.08 3.75 17.63
CA GLY A 59 10.18 2.94 18.85
C GLY A 59 9.42 1.62 18.71
N ARG A 60 8.32 1.48 19.47
CA ARG A 60 7.44 0.31 19.46
C ARG A 60 6.26 0.45 18.49
N SER A 61 6.10 1.62 17.87
CA SER A 61 5.01 1.89 16.93
C SER A 61 5.43 1.51 15.53
N LEU A 62 4.51 0.89 14.80
CA LEU A 62 4.67 0.50 13.41
C LEU A 62 3.45 0.95 12.61
N GLU A 63 3.70 1.64 11.50
CA GLU A 63 2.71 1.91 10.46
C GLU A 63 3.19 1.30 9.14
N ILE A 64 2.30 0.58 8.48
CA ILE A 64 2.47 0.13 7.10
C ILE A 64 1.35 0.70 6.23
N SER A 65 1.69 1.11 5.02
CA SER A 65 0.71 1.47 4.00
C SER A 65 1.19 1.08 2.61
N TYR A 66 0.26 0.71 1.74
CA TYR A 66 0.55 0.31 0.37
C TYR A 66 -0.71 0.31 -0.49
N LEU A 67 -0.53 0.26 -1.80
CA LEU A 67 -1.61 0.02 -2.76
C LEU A 67 -1.87 -1.48 -2.89
N LEU A 68 -3.11 -1.89 -2.65
CA LEU A 68 -3.54 -3.26 -2.85
C LEU A 68 -3.51 -3.60 -4.37
N PRO A 69 -3.05 -4.80 -4.77
CA PRO A 69 -2.95 -5.16 -6.18
C PRO A 69 -4.29 -5.09 -6.92
N SER A 70 -4.31 -4.36 -8.03
CA SER A 70 -5.51 -4.19 -8.86
C SER A 70 -6.02 -5.50 -9.47
N GLU A 71 -5.17 -6.51 -9.56
CA GLU A 71 -5.46 -7.86 -9.99
C GLU A 71 -6.37 -8.59 -9.01
N LEU A 72 -6.42 -8.14 -7.75
CA LEU A 72 -7.29 -8.68 -6.71
C LEU A 72 -8.59 -7.89 -6.57
N THR A 73 -8.54 -6.56 -6.70
CA THR A 73 -9.71 -5.70 -6.41
C THR A 73 -10.34 -5.02 -7.62
N GLY A 74 -9.64 -4.94 -8.75
CA GLY A 74 -10.06 -4.15 -9.91
C GLY A 74 -9.82 -2.65 -9.77
N LYS A 75 -9.36 -2.18 -8.61
CA LYS A 75 -9.10 -0.77 -8.32
C LYS A 75 -7.61 -0.46 -8.41
N LYS A 76 -7.24 0.60 -9.14
CA LYS A 76 -5.83 1.00 -9.33
C LYS A 76 -5.22 1.74 -8.14
N SER A 77 -6.05 2.23 -7.22
CA SER A 77 -5.63 3.20 -6.19
C SER A 77 -6.23 2.91 -4.82
N GLU A 78 -6.52 1.64 -4.53
CA GLU A 78 -7.01 1.24 -3.21
C GLU A 78 -5.84 1.16 -2.23
N VAL A 79 -5.65 2.22 -1.44
CA VAL A 79 -4.63 2.29 -0.39
C VAL A 79 -5.17 1.62 0.87
N VAL A 80 -4.38 0.71 1.44
CA VAL A 80 -4.62 0.18 2.78
C VAL A 80 -3.56 0.70 3.73
N ARG A 81 -3.97 1.00 4.97
CA ARG A 81 -3.10 1.47 6.04
C ARG A 81 -3.40 0.71 7.33
N PHE A 82 -2.34 0.27 7.99
CA PHE A 82 -2.42 -0.38 9.30
C PHE A 82 -1.40 0.26 10.22
N SER A 83 -1.80 0.51 11.46
CA SER A 83 -0.93 1.08 12.50
C SER A 83 -1.17 0.35 13.82
N GLY A 84 -0.15 0.28 14.64
CA GLY A 84 -0.23 -0.34 15.96
C GLY A 84 1.12 -0.35 16.64
N SER A 85 1.24 -1.20 17.66
CA SER A 85 2.47 -1.33 18.44
C SER A 85 2.91 -2.79 18.54
N ALA A 86 4.18 -2.98 18.91
CA ALA A 86 4.68 -4.26 19.37
C ALA A 86 3.79 -4.81 20.50
N GLY A 87 3.63 -6.13 20.57
CA GLY A 87 2.94 -6.82 21.65
C GLY A 87 3.63 -6.66 23.00
N ALA A 88 3.34 -7.53 23.97
CA ALA A 88 4.00 -7.52 25.28
C ALA A 88 5.56 -7.50 25.14
N GLU A 89 6.25 -7.02 26.19
CA GLU A 89 7.68 -6.69 26.15
C GLU A 89 8.53 -7.80 25.50
N GLU A 90 9.43 -7.39 24.60
CA GLU A 90 10.35 -8.23 23.81
C GLU A 90 9.76 -9.02 22.63
N SER A 91 8.49 -8.84 22.26
CA SER A 91 7.98 -9.50 21.06
C SER A 91 8.39 -8.80 19.76
N GLU A 92 8.97 -9.54 18.81
CA GLU A 92 9.13 -9.16 17.39
C GLU A 92 7.78 -9.10 16.64
N LEU A 93 6.67 -9.19 17.39
CA LEU A 93 5.30 -9.27 16.90
C LEU A 93 4.62 -7.91 17.08
N TYR A 94 4.16 -7.33 15.98
CA TYR A 94 3.34 -6.13 15.96
C TYR A 94 1.89 -6.50 15.63
N LEU A 95 0.95 -5.97 16.41
CA LEU A 95 -0.48 -6.12 16.18
C LEU A 95 -1.03 -4.78 15.67
N LEU A 96 -1.38 -4.75 14.39
CA LEU A 96 -1.79 -3.54 13.70
C LEU A 96 -3.28 -3.57 13.39
N ASN A 97 -3.91 -2.40 13.41
CA ASN A 97 -5.30 -2.20 13.05
C ASN A 97 -5.41 -1.10 11.99
N GLY A 98 -6.44 -1.19 11.16
CA GLY A 98 -6.74 -0.19 10.15
C GLY A 98 -8.21 -0.20 9.74
N PRO A 99 -8.66 0.78 8.94
CA PRO A 99 -10.04 0.84 8.45
C PRO A 99 -10.46 -0.43 7.70
N ASN A 100 -9.51 -1.07 7.00
CA ASN A 100 -9.73 -2.24 6.17
C ASN A 100 -9.43 -3.57 6.87
N GLY A 101 -9.18 -3.60 8.18
CA GLY A 101 -8.98 -4.86 8.91
C GLY A 101 -7.86 -4.83 9.96
N THR A 102 -7.23 -5.99 10.15
CA THR A 102 -6.11 -6.17 11.09
C THR A 102 -4.91 -6.81 10.41
N ALA A 103 -3.73 -6.60 10.97
CA ALA A 103 -2.51 -7.25 10.53
C ALA A 103 -1.67 -7.71 11.74
N SER A 104 -1.03 -8.86 11.59
CA SER A 104 -0.06 -9.41 12.53
C SER A 104 1.29 -9.48 11.84
N CYS A 105 2.24 -8.65 12.25
CA CYS A 105 3.55 -8.53 11.60
C CYS A 105 4.65 -9.10 12.48
N THR A 106 5.49 -9.95 11.91
CA THR A 106 6.71 -10.44 12.54
C THR A 106 7.92 -9.82 11.85
N GLU A 107 8.76 -9.16 12.64
CA GLU A 107 10.05 -8.64 12.21
C GLU A 107 11.13 -9.69 12.38
N SER A 108 12.11 -9.71 11.48
CA SER A 108 13.26 -10.60 11.50
C SER A 108 14.47 -9.90 10.89
N SER A 109 15.66 -10.48 10.99
CA SER A 109 16.86 -9.95 10.35
C SER A 109 16.73 -9.82 8.82
N ALA A 110 15.89 -10.64 8.18
CA ALA A 110 15.67 -10.60 6.72
C ALA A 110 14.64 -9.55 6.28
N GLY A 111 13.90 -8.94 7.20
CA GLY A 111 12.81 -8.02 6.93
C GLY A 111 11.56 -8.35 7.74
N MET A 112 10.38 -8.02 7.19
CA MET A 112 9.11 -8.09 7.91
C MET A 112 8.08 -8.88 7.11
N THR A 113 7.30 -9.72 7.80
CA THR A 113 6.19 -10.47 7.21
C THR A 113 4.91 -10.18 7.99
N CYS A 114 3.87 -9.73 7.29
CA CYS A 114 2.59 -9.34 7.86
C CYS A 114 1.47 -10.23 7.34
N LEU A 115 0.81 -10.98 8.22
CA LEU A 115 -0.45 -11.66 7.91
C LEU A 115 -1.61 -10.67 8.08
N LEU A 116 -2.34 -10.41 7.01
CA LEU A 116 -3.46 -9.47 6.97
C LEU A 116 -4.78 -10.22 6.94
N LYS A 117 -5.76 -9.73 7.72
CA LYS A 117 -7.15 -10.14 7.67
C LYS A 117 -7.99 -8.92 7.36
N MET A 118 -8.38 -8.77 6.09
CA MET A 118 -9.08 -7.58 5.63
C MET A 118 -10.60 -7.74 5.72
N LYS A 119 -11.30 -6.60 5.67
CA LYS A 119 -12.75 -6.49 5.63
C LYS A 119 -13.14 -5.19 4.95
N ASN A 120 -14.40 -5.10 4.52
CA ASN A 120 -14.96 -3.88 3.91
C ASN A 120 -14.16 -3.42 2.67
N LEU A 121 -13.58 -4.35 1.91
CA LEU A 121 -12.99 -4.05 0.62
C LEU A 121 -14.09 -3.98 -0.42
N GLU A 122 -14.03 -2.98 -1.29
CA GLU A 122 -14.96 -2.84 -2.39
C GLU A 122 -14.28 -3.33 -3.66
N ILE A 123 -14.65 -4.54 -4.09
CA ILE A 123 -14.03 -5.23 -5.21
C ILE A 123 -14.84 -5.01 -6.49
N ASP A 124 -14.25 -4.36 -7.48
CA ASP A 124 -14.79 -4.26 -8.84
C ASP A 124 -14.41 -5.52 -9.63
N VAL A 125 -15.28 -6.53 -9.53
CA VAL A 125 -15.11 -7.83 -10.20
C VAL A 125 -15.00 -7.67 -11.72
N ALA A 126 -15.74 -6.73 -12.32
CA ALA A 126 -15.76 -6.54 -13.76
C ALA A 126 -14.43 -5.95 -14.25
N ALA A 127 -13.96 -4.86 -13.62
CA ALA A 127 -12.68 -4.24 -13.92
C ALA A 127 -11.52 -5.21 -13.68
N ARG A 128 -11.53 -5.93 -12.55
CA ARG A 128 -10.54 -6.95 -12.20
C ARG A 128 -10.46 -8.04 -13.27
N ASN A 129 -11.59 -8.62 -13.67
CA ASN A 129 -11.62 -9.69 -14.67
C ASN A 129 -11.16 -9.20 -16.05
N SER A 130 -11.51 -7.95 -16.40
CA SER A 130 -11.03 -7.31 -17.64
C SER A 130 -9.50 -7.12 -17.61
N LEU A 131 -8.96 -6.63 -16.49
CA LEU A 131 -7.51 -6.47 -16.29
C LEU A 131 -6.78 -7.81 -16.41
N LEU A 132 -7.24 -8.85 -15.70
CA LEU A 132 -6.62 -10.18 -15.75
C LEU A 132 -6.61 -10.76 -17.16
N ARG A 133 -7.70 -10.62 -17.93
CA ARG A 133 -7.77 -11.04 -19.33
C ARG A 133 -6.80 -10.27 -20.22
N SER A 134 -6.66 -8.97 -20.01
CA SER A 134 -5.78 -8.12 -20.82
C SER A 134 -4.28 -8.34 -20.57
N THR A 135 -3.92 -8.86 -19.38
CA THR A 135 -2.53 -9.01 -18.93
C THR A 135 -2.02 -10.45 -18.97
N SER A 136 -2.91 -11.43 -19.19
CA SER A 136 -2.54 -12.84 -19.22
C SER A 136 -2.35 -13.32 -20.66
N SER A 137 -1.16 -13.82 -20.96
CA SER A 137 -0.85 -14.37 -22.29
C SER A 137 -1.34 -15.81 -22.49
N ASN A 138 -1.69 -16.50 -21.41
CA ASN A 138 -2.06 -17.92 -21.40
C ASN A 138 -3.41 -18.12 -20.67
N LEU A 139 -4.31 -18.89 -21.29
CA LEU A 139 -5.63 -19.23 -20.72
C LEU A 139 -5.54 -20.05 -19.44
N SER A 140 -4.55 -20.95 -19.34
CA SER A 140 -4.32 -21.73 -18.11
C SER A 140 -3.95 -20.80 -16.95
N ASP A 141 -3.00 -19.89 -17.16
CA ASP A 141 -2.55 -18.94 -16.14
C ASP A 141 -3.67 -17.96 -15.76
N LEU A 142 -4.44 -17.50 -16.75
CA LEU A 142 -5.62 -16.65 -16.53
C LEU A 142 -6.62 -17.34 -15.59
N SER A 143 -6.94 -18.61 -15.85
CA SER A 143 -7.86 -19.39 -15.01
C SER A 143 -7.36 -19.48 -13.58
N LYS A 144 -6.06 -19.72 -13.36
CA LYS A 144 -5.45 -19.77 -12.03
C LYS A 144 -5.43 -18.42 -11.32
N LYS A 145 -5.12 -17.33 -12.01
CA LYS A 145 -5.19 -15.97 -11.44
C LYS A 145 -6.62 -15.57 -11.08
N MET A 146 -7.60 -15.92 -11.91
CA MET A 146 -9.02 -15.72 -11.59
C MET A 146 -9.44 -16.51 -10.35
N GLU A 147 -8.98 -17.76 -10.22
CA GLU A 147 -9.24 -18.59 -9.06
C GLU A 147 -8.67 -17.96 -7.77
N VAL A 148 -7.43 -17.47 -7.80
CA VAL A 148 -6.82 -16.73 -6.68
C VAL A 148 -7.65 -15.51 -6.31
N ALA A 149 -8.06 -14.71 -7.30
CA ALA A 149 -8.85 -13.50 -7.08
C ALA A 149 -10.25 -13.79 -6.51
N GLU A 150 -10.86 -14.91 -6.89
CA GLU A 150 -12.13 -15.36 -6.29
C GLU A 150 -11.96 -15.83 -4.85
N ASN A 151 -10.90 -16.58 -4.55
CA ASN A 151 -10.59 -16.99 -3.18
C ASN A 151 -10.38 -15.75 -2.29
N PHE A 152 -9.61 -14.77 -2.77
CA PHE A 152 -9.40 -13.50 -2.08
C PHE A 152 -10.71 -12.72 -1.86
N ARG A 153 -11.62 -12.71 -2.84
CA ARG A 153 -12.93 -12.05 -2.71
C ARG A 153 -13.79 -12.69 -1.62
N ALA A 154 -13.76 -14.02 -1.52
CA ALA A 154 -14.52 -14.75 -0.50
C ALA A 154 -13.92 -14.56 0.90
N GLU A 155 -12.59 -14.61 1.00
CA GLU A 155 -11.86 -14.46 2.26
C GLU A 155 -10.60 -13.58 2.02
N PRO A 156 -10.69 -12.26 2.27
CA PRO A 156 -9.63 -11.31 1.92
C PRO A 156 -8.48 -11.34 2.92
N ILE A 157 -7.74 -12.44 2.88
CA ILE A 157 -6.52 -12.68 3.64
C ILE A 157 -5.31 -12.50 2.72
N GLY A 158 -4.23 -11.96 3.28
CA GLY A 158 -2.98 -11.77 2.57
C GLY A 158 -1.77 -11.92 3.45
N VAL A 159 -0.62 -12.10 2.83
CA VAL A 159 0.69 -12.02 3.47
C VAL A 159 1.51 -10.97 2.73
N VAL A 160 1.95 -9.93 3.41
CA VAL A 160 2.89 -8.95 2.86
C VAL A 160 4.27 -9.24 3.39
N THR A 161 5.22 -9.47 2.49
CA THR A 161 6.63 -9.67 2.82
C THR A 161 7.45 -8.51 2.29
N TYR A 162 8.10 -7.79 3.21
CA TYR A 162 9.10 -6.78 2.94
C TYR A 162 10.49 -7.38 3.23
N ARG A 163 11.44 -7.19 2.31
CA ARG A 163 12.84 -7.59 2.52
C ARG A 163 13.70 -6.37 2.80
N SER A 164 14.40 -6.44 3.93
CA SER A 164 15.43 -5.48 4.28
C SER A 164 16.62 -5.63 3.32
N ARG A 165 17.13 -4.51 2.77
CA ARG A 165 18.37 -4.50 1.96
C ARG A 165 19.57 -4.06 2.80
N TYR A 166 19.62 -4.48 4.07
CA TYR A 166 20.72 -4.18 4.99
C TYR A 166 21.64 -5.38 5.16
#